data_AF-A0A9E4UAY9-F1
#
_entry.id   AF-A0A9E4UAY9-F1
#
_cell.length_a   1.000
_cell.length_b   1.000
_cell.length_c   1.000
_cell.angle_alpha   90.00
_cell.angle_beta   90.00
_cell.angle_gamma   90.00
#
_symmetry.space_group_name_H-M   'P 1'
#
loop_
_entity.id
_entity.type
_entity.pdbx_description
1 polymer ?
#
loop_
_entity_poly.entity_id
_entity_poly.type
_entity_poly.pdbx_seq_one_letter_code
_entity_poly.pdbx_strand_id
1 'polypeptide(L)'
;VDLIEAFNARTMPQEINERGRAFAREHGLAATAVSDAHTLGELGRTYTELPDFDGTPQGFKEALREARLVERPAGRFVHVYTTLNKLRHRFFTVP
;
A
#
# COMPACT_ATOMS: atom_id res chain seq x y z
N VAL A 1 -4.11 11.03 13.33
CA VAL A 1 -3.36 10.23 12.35
C VAL A 1 -2.46 9.31 13.13
N ASP A 2 -2.59 7.99 12.95
CA ASP A 2 -1.83 6.99 13.70
C ASP A 2 -0.65 6.42 12.90
N LEU A 3 -0.75 6.44 11.57
CA LEU A 3 0.25 5.94 10.63
C LEU A 3 0.13 6.65 9.29
N ILE A 4 1.16 6.52 8.48
CA ILE A 4 1.24 7.04 7.11
C ILE A 4 1.59 5.90 6.17
N GLU A 5 0.87 5.83 5.05
CA GLU A 5 1.26 5.02 3.91
C GLU A 5 2.48 5.64 3.24
N ALA A 6 3.65 5.23 3.72
CA ALA A 6 4.94 5.73 3.27
C ALA A 6 5.33 5.14 1.90
N PHE A 7 4.70 4.03 1.51
CA PHE A 7 4.85 3.45 0.18
C PHE A 7 3.55 2.83 -0.33
N ASN A 8 3.03 3.37 -1.43
CA ASN A 8 2.01 2.70 -2.24
C ASN A 8 2.65 2.16 -3.52
N ALA A 9 2.42 0.88 -3.82
CA ALA A 9 2.98 0.25 -5.01
C ALA A 9 2.51 0.91 -6.33
N ARG A 10 1.32 1.49 -6.37
CA ARG A 10 0.71 2.13 -7.55
C ARG A 10 1.01 3.63 -7.66
N THR A 11 1.57 4.24 -6.61
CA THR A 11 1.93 5.66 -6.61
C THR A 11 3.14 5.92 -7.51
N MET A 12 2.97 6.86 -8.44
CA MET A 12 4.00 7.31 -9.38
C MET A 12 3.88 8.83 -9.56
N PRO A 13 5.00 9.59 -9.58
CA PRO A 13 6.39 9.12 -9.43
C PRO A 13 6.74 8.69 -7.99
N GLN A 14 7.84 7.95 -7.85
CA GLN A 14 8.35 7.45 -6.55
C GLN A 14 8.64 8.56 -5.53
N GLU A 15 8.93 9.77 -6.01
CA GLU A 15 9.09 10.97 -5.17
C GLU A 15 7.88 11.24 -4.26
N ILE A 16 6.67 10.84 -4.65
CA ILE A 16 5.48 11.00 -3.81
C ILE A 16 5.57 10.08 -2.58
N ASN A 17 6.02 8.83 -2.74
CA ASN A 17 6.27 7.92 -1.62
C ASN A 17 7.39 8.48 -0.71
N GLU A 18 8.43 9.07 -1.29
CA GLU A 18 9.50 9.72 -0.51
C GLU A 18 9.00 10.88 0.35
N ARG A 19 8.06 11.68 -0.16
CA ARG A 19 7.39 12.72 0.64
C ARG A 19 6.58 12.13 1.78
N GLY A 20 5.85 11.03 1.53
CA GLY A 20 5.13 10.30 2.58
C GLY A 20 6.05 9.77 3.68
N ARG A 21 7.18 9.17 3.29
CA ARG A 21 8.24 8.76 4.23
C ARG A 21 8.80 9.91 5.05
N ALA A 22 9.12 11.02 4.39
CA ALA A 22 9.67 12.19 5.04
C ALA A 22 8.71 12.74 6.10
N PHE A 23 7.41 12.84 5.74
CA PHE A 23 6.36 13.28 6.65
C PHE A 23 6.18 12.32 7.84
N ALA A 24 6.17 11.01 7.60
CA ALA A 24 6.07 10.02 8.68
C ALA A 24 7.24 10.17 9.68
N ARG A 25 8.46 10.34 9.18
CA ARG A 25 9.66 10.54 10.00
C ARG A 25 9.64 11.86 10.76
N GLU A 26 9.26 12.96 10.12
CA GLU A 26 9.20 14.29 10.72
C GLU A 26 8.22 14.33 11.90
N HIS A 27 7.10 13.62 11.81
CA HIS A 27 6.07 13.60 12.83
C HIS A 27 6.12 12.39 13.77
N GLY A 28 7.13 11.51 13.64
CA GLY A 28 7.24 10.30 14.47
C GLY A 28 6.07 9.33 14.32
N LEU A 29 5.46 9.27 13.13
CA LEU A 29 4.33 8.41 12.81
C LEU A 29 4.83 7.06 12.27
N ALA A 30 4.08 5.99 12.54
CA ALA A 30 4.37 4.69 11.95
C ALA A 30 4.24 4.75 10.41
N ALA A 31 5.14 4.05 9.71
CA ALA A 31 5.16 3.99 8.27
C ALA A 31 4.67 2.61 7.79
N THR A 32 3.87 2.59 6.74
CA THR A 32 3.41 1.34 6.11
C THR A 32 3.70 1.33 4.60
N ALA A 33 3.82 0.11 4.07
CA ALA A 33 3.87 -0.18 2.65
C ALA A 33 2.67 -1.03 2.25
N VAL A 34 1.96 -0.62 1.19
CA VAL A 34 0.77 -1.31 0.69
C VAL A 34 0.85 -1.58 -0.81
N SER A 35 0.28 -2.71 -1.21
CA SER A 35 0.15 -3.06 -2.63
C SER A 35 -0.92 -2.26 -3.36
N ASP A 36 -1.96 -1.81 -2.65
CA ASP A 36 -3.18 -1.25 -3.26
C ASP A 36 -3.68 -2.12 -4.43
N ALA A 37 -3.71 -3.44 -4.19
CA ALA A 37 -3.91 -4.44 -5.22
C ALA A 37 -5.31 -4.35 -5.83
N HIS A 38 -5.38 -4.22 -7.15
CA HIS A 38 -6.62 -4.28 -7.94
C HIS A 38 -6.75 -5.60 -8.72
N THR A 39 -5.73 -6.47 -8.63
CA THR A 39 -5.62 -7.76 -9.31
C THR A 39 -4.89 -8.76 -8.40
N LEU A 40 -5.09 -10.05 -8.64
CA LEU A 40 -4.38 -11.12 -7.91
C LEU A 40 -2.87 -11.04 -8.10
N GLY A 41 -2.40 -10.57 -9.26
CA GLY A 41 -0.97 -10.41 -9.52
C GLY A 41 -0.31 -9.30 -8.69
N GLU A 42 -1.08 -8.34 -8.16
CA GLU A 42 -0.57 -7.27 -7.30
C GLU A 42 -0.54 -7.67 -5.81
N LEU A 43 -1.42 -8.60 -5.41
CA LEU A 43 -1.56 -9.02 -4.02
C LEU A 43 -0.24 -9.58 -3.48
N GLY A 44 0.16 -9.13 -2.30
CA GLY A 44 1.37 -9.61 -1.62
C GLY A 44 2.70 -9.21 -2.26
N ARG A 45 2.71 -8.40 -3.33
CA ARG A 45 3.97 -7.86 -3.88
C ARG A 45 4.59 -6.81 -2.95
N THR A 46 3.75 -5.99 -2.36
CA THR A 46 4.11 -4.94 -1.39
C THR A 46 3.26 -5.12 -0.15
N TYR A 47 3.91 -5.14 1.00
CA TYR A 47 3.26 -5.33 2.29
C TYR A 47 4.13 -4.80 3.44
N THR A 48 3.51 -4.69 4.61
CA THR A 48 4.16 -4.36 5.88
C THR A 48 4.24 -5.63 6.70
N GLU A 49 5.46 -6.09 6.99
CA GLU A 49 5.72 -7.24 7.85
C GLU A 49 5.78 -6.76 9.30
N LEU A 50 4.95 -7.36 10.16
CA LEU A 50 4.81 -7.02 11.57
C LEU A 50 5.42 -8.14 12.42
N PRO A 51 6.09 -7.83 13.55
CA PRO A 51 6.33 -8.83 14.57
C PRO A 51 5.00 -9.34 15.13
N ASP A 52 5.03 -10.50 15.79
CA ASP A 52 3.87 -11.02 16.51
C ASP A 52 3.43 -10.03 17.59
N PHE A 53 2.11 -9.88 17.77
CA PHE A 53 1.50 -9.03 18.78
C PHE A 53 0.26 -9.69 19.38
N ASP A 54 -0.24 -9.16 20.49
CA ASP A 54 -1.32 -9.72 21.30
C ASP A 54 -2.74 -9.64 20.66
N GLY A 55 -2.84 -9.18 19.41
CA GLY A 55 -4.10 -8.98 18.70
C GLY A 55 -4.88 -7.73 19.13
N THR A 56 -4.41 -6.96 20.12
CA THR A 56 -5.10 -5.75 20.55
C THR A 56 -4.80 -4.56 19.62
N PRO A 57 -5.67 -3.53 19.59
CA PRO A 57 -5.40 -2.32 18.83
C PRO A 57 -4.11 -1.61 19.26
N GLN A 58 -3.75 -1.69 20.56
CA GLN A 58 -2.52 -1.07 21.08
C GLN A 58 -1.29 -1.88 20.65
N GLY A 59 -1.31 -3.20 20.83
CA GLY A 59 -0.24 -4.09 20.38
C GLY A 59 0.02 -3.99 18.88
N PHE A 60 -1.04 -3.83 18.06
CA PHE A 60 -0.90 -3.56 16.64
C PHE A 60 -0.14 -2.25 16.34
N LYS A 61 -0.45 -1.16 17.06
CA LYS A 61 0.23 0.14 16.90
C LYS A 61 1.70 0.08 17.34
N GLU A 62 2.01 -0.74 18.34
CA GLU A 62 3.39 -0.96 18.79
C GLU A 62 4.18 -1.78 17.78
N ALA A 63 3.62 -2.91 17.31
CA ALA A 63 4.22 -3.73 16.25
C ALA A 63 4.48 -2.94 14.96
N LEU A 64 3.60 -2.00 14.61
CA LEU A 64 3.78 -1.10 13.47
C LEU A 64 5.04 -0.23 13.55
N ARG A 65 5.50 0.12 14.75
CA ARG A 65 6.73 0.93 14.93
C ARG A 65 7.99 0.14 14.62
N GLU A 66 7.92 -1.18 14.73
CA GLU A 66 9.02 -2.12 14.48
C GLU A 66 8.89 -2.82 13.11
N ALA A 67 7.88 -2.43 12.33
CA ALA A 67 7.53 -3.11 11.10
C ALA A 67 8.61 -2.97 10.02
N ARG A 68 8.75 -4.03 9.22
CA ARG A 68 9.60 -4.04 8.03
C ARG A 68 8.75 -3.79 6.79
N LEU A 69 9.16 -2.83 5.97
CA LEU A 69 8.49 -2.54 4.70
C LEU A 69 9.06 -3.39 3.58
N VAL A 70 8.20 -4.12 2.88
CA VAL A 70 8.54 -4.84 1.65
C VAL A 70 7.95 -4.07 0.48
N GLU A 71 8.81 -3.43 -0.30
CA GLU A 71 8.43 -2.43 -1.30
C GLU A 71 8.71 -2.93 -2.72
N ARG A 72 7.66 -3.23 -3.48
CA ARG A 72 7.76 -3.58 -4.89
C ARG A 72 6.77 -2.76 -5.70
N PRO A 73 7.24 -1.76 -6.48
CA PRO A 73 6.37 -0.97 -7.33
C PRO A 73 5.52 -1.85 -8.25
N ALA A 74 4.28 -1.45 -8.46
CA ALA A 74 3.43 -2.04 -9.47
C ALA A 74 4.00 -1.76 -10.86
N GLY A 75 3.72 -2.65 -11.81
CA GLY A 75 4.16 -2.47 -13.19
C GLY A 75 3.60 -1.17 -13.80
N ARG A 76 4.33 -0.54 -14.73
CA ARG A 76 3.94 0.75 -15.33
C ARG A 76 2.55 0.74 -16.00
N PHE A 77 2.06 -0.42 -16.42
CA PHE A 77 0.75 -0.58 -17.08
C PHE A 77 -0.40 -0.91 -16.13
N VAL A 78 -0.17 -0.92 -14.82
CA VAL A 78 -1.17 -1.34 -13.83
C VAL A 78 -2.44 -0.49 -13.87
N HIS A 79 -2.31 0.82 -14.14
CA HIS A 79 -3.43 1.75 -14.28
C HIS A 79 -4.22 1.54 -15.57
N VAL A 80 -3.59 1.04 -16.63
CA VAL A 80 -4.26 0.69 -17.89
C VAL A 80 -5.16 -0.52 -17.68
N TYR A 81 -4.66 -1.57 -17.03
CA TYR A 81 -5.46 -2.77 -16.76
C TYR A 81 -6.69 -2.48 -15.90
N THR A 82 -6.53 -1.70 -14.83
CA THR A 82 -7.67 -1.29 -13.98
C THR A 82 -8.70 -0.47 -14.76
N THR A 83 -8.25 0.42 -15.65
CA THR A 83 -9.13 1.22 -16.50
C THR A 83 -9.92 0.34 -17.48
N LEU A 84 -9.25 -0.61 -18.14
CA LEU A 84 -9.89 -1.58 -19.04
C LEU A 84 -10.90 -2.48 -18.31
N ASN A 85 -10.62 -2.89 -17.07
CA ASN A 85 -11.58 -3.66 -16.28
C ASN A 85 -12.86 -2.86 -15.98
N LYS A 86 -12.75 -1.58 -15.63
CA LYS A 86 -13.92 -0.69 -15.43
C LYS A 86 -14.74 -0.57 -16.72
N LEU A 87 -14.08 -0.40 -17.86
CA LEU A 87 -14.71 -0.39 -19.19
C LEU A 87 -15.41 -1.71 -19.50
N ARG A 88 -14.76 -2.86 -19.28
CA ARG A 88 -15.36 -4.17 -19.51
C ARG A 88 -16.63 -4.37 -18.67
N HIS A 89 -16.62 -4.02 -17.39
CA HIS A 89 -17.84 -4.08 -16.57
C HIS A 89 -18.92 -3.11 -17.02
N ARG A 90 -18.56 -1.93 -17.55
CA ARG A 90 -19.52 -0.96 -18.09
C ARG A 90 -20.20 -1.45 -19.38
N PHE A 91 -19.51 -2.23 -20.20
CA PHE A 91 -19.98 -2.62 -21.54
C PHE A 91 -20.38 -4.10 -21.68
N PHE A 92 -19.94 -4.99 -20.78
CA PHE A 92 -20.18 -6.44 -20.84
C PHE A 92 -20.89 -7.00 -19.60
N THR A 93 -21.42 -6.17 -18.71
CA THR A 93 -22.47 -6.62 -17.77
C THR A 93 -23.78 -6.71 -18.55
N VAL A 94 -24.01 -7.86 -19.17
CA VAL A 94 -25.35 -8.31 -19.64
C VAL A 94 -26.17 -8.61 -18.38
N PRO A 95 -27.48 -8.26 -18.32
CA PRO A 95 -28.29 -8.26 -17.09
C PRO A 95 -28.22 -9.53 -16.25
#